data_AF-A0A955ZVB2-F1
#
_entry.id   AF-A0A955ZVB2-F1
#
_cell.length_a   1.000
_cell.length_b   1.000
_cell.length_c   1.000
_cell.angle_alpha   90.00
_cell.angle_beta   90.00
_cell.angle_gamma   90.00
#
_symmetry.space_group_name_H-M   'P 1'
#
loop_
_entity.id
_entity.type
_entity.pdbx_description
1 polymer ?
#
loop_
_entity_poly.entity_id
_entity_poly.type
_entity_poly.pdbx_seq_one_letter_code
_entity_poly.pdbx_strand_id
1 'polypeptide(L)'
;MSEEMSHTKTDEQTGRTGRLVAGFVTALAASAFAFWTGWPADVDGAANAAGGDVKVANSVCEAHELRAAKEDDPSLEIEIPAEFDKQWPSASACQSAVEAWDPTAPGPMQPIPFSHKHHAGQFKIDCLYCHTGTDESQAAGVPSVELCMGCHSQFPAEYDQIEGIRILKEHWAQKKPIEWVQIHRLPEHVQFRHNRHIKAGVACQTCHGPVEQIDKLNLVPDSHIGYLVPVAKLEMGWCINCHRQNNQQASQDCLKCHY
;
A
#
# COMPACT_ATOMS: atom_id res chain seq x y z
N MET A 1 53.96 -8.02 6.94
CA MET A 1 54.50 -6.68 7.19
C MET A 1 53.30 -5.75 7.10
N SER A 2 52.42 -5.62 8.10
CA SER A 2 52.67 -5.32 9.54
C SER A 2 53.57 -4.08 9.64
N GLU A 3 53.25 -2.94 10.26
CA GLU A 3 52.29 -2.47 11.27
C GLU A 3 52.11 -0.94 11.05
N GLU A 4 50.92 -0.37 11.26
CA GLU A 4 50.55 0.54 12.36
C GLU A 4 51.66 1.45 12.97
N MET A 5 51.39 2.76 12.98
CA MET A 5 51.96 3.70 13.96
C MET A 5 50.86 4.59 14.55
N SER A 6 50.84 4.55 15.88
CA SER A 6 49.94 5.16 16.85
C SER A 6 50.42 6.55 17.32
N HIS A 7 49.58 7.19 18.16
CA HIS A 7 49.83 8.30 19.11
C HIS A 7 49.32 9.69 18.69
N THR A 8 48.67 10.52 19.52
CA THR A 8 48.14 10.46 20.92
C THR A 8 47.28 11.72 21.14
N LYS A 9 46.31 11.64 22.06
CA LYS A 9 45.46 12.73 22.60
C LYS A 9 46.25 13.79 23.38
N THR A 10 45.73 15.02 23.43
CA THR A 10 45.65 15.86 24.64
C THR A 10 44.37 16.72 24.63
N ASP A 11 43.84 16.95 25.83
CA ASP A 11 42.58 17.62 26.19
C ASP A 11 42.97 18.68 27.22
N GLU A 12 42.48 19.93 27.13
CA GLU A 12 42.61 20.89 28.24
C GLU A 12 41.55 22.01 28.20
N GLN A 13 40.89 22.18 29.35
CA GLN A 13 39.86 23.18 29.68
C GLN A 13 40.46 24.54 30.04
N THR A 14 39.70 25.63 29.84
CA THR A 14 39.61 26.89 30.65
C THR A 14 38.70 27.88 29.90
N GLY A 15 37.87 28.77 30.45
CA GLY A 15 37.57 29.21 31.81
C GLY A 15 36.37 30.21 31.83
N ARG A 16 35.73 30.24 33.01
CA ARG A 16 34.74 31.15 33.67
C ARG A 16 34.85 32.67 33.32
N THR A 17 33.78 33.50 33.19
CA THR A 17 32.95 34.24 34.21
C THR A 17 32.15 35.35 33.45
N GLY A 18 31.00 35.95 33.83
CA GLY A 18 30.15 35.93 35.03
C GLY A 18 28.93 36.90 34.95
N ARG A 19 28.00 36.73 35.93
CA ARG A 19 26.99 37.63 36.58
C ARG A 19 25.90 38.36 35.75
N LEU A 20 24.59 38.12 35.93
CA LEU A 20 23.63 38.35 37.08
C LEU A 20 23.10 39.79 37.20
N VAL A 21 21.78 40.00 37.02
CA VAL A 21 20.90 40.90 37.82
C VAL A 21 19.47 40.33 37.85
N ALA A 22 18.81 40.45 39.00
CA ALA A 22 17.55 39.86 39.43
C ALA A 22 16.48 40.92 39.83
N GLY A 23 15.24 40.47 40.07
CA GLY A 23 14.14 41.15 40.80
C GLY A 23 12.78 40.88 40.12
N PHE A 24 11.80 40.10 40.61
CA PHE A 24 11.02 40.09 41.87
C PHE A 24 10.43 41.46 42.24
N VAL A 25 9.11 41.60 42.49
CA VAL A 25 8.51 41.45 43.84
C VAL A 25 6.94 41.58 43.82
N THR A 26 6.24 40.55 44.37
CA THR A 26 5.10 40.47 45.34
C THR A 26 3.69 41.10 45.10
N ALA A 27 2.56 40.35 45.27
CA ALA A 27 1.67 40.14 46.47
C ALA A 27 0.44 41.11 46.54
N LEU A 28 -0.76 40.89 47.12
CA LEU A 28 -1.45 39.89 47.97
C LEU A 28 -2.98 40.22 48.05
N ALA A 29 -3.84 39.21 48.34
CA ALA A 29 -5.13 39.22 49.10
C ALA A 29 -6.33 40.11 48.64
N ALA A 30 -7.63 39.83 48.86
CA ALA A 30 -8.47 38.72 49.36
C ALA A 30 -9.94 39.14 49.11
N SER A 31 -10.89 38.20 49.00
CA SER A 31 -12.32 38.40 49.38
C SER A 31 -13.06 37.06 49.39
N ALA A 32 -13.68 36.75 50.53
CA ALA A 32 -14.54 35.59 50.75
C ALA A 32 -16.01 36.02 50.66
N PHE A 33 -16.87 35.19 50.08
CA PHE A 33 -18.30 35.11 50.38
C PHE A 33 -18.74 33.65 50.30
N ALA A 34 -19.49 33.22 51.32
CA ALA A 34 -20.00 31.88 51.52
C ALA A 34 -21.53 31.83 51.36
N PHE A 35 -22.07 30.61 51.27
CA PHE A 35 -23.49 30.18 51.28
C PHE A 35 -24.24 30.40 49.95
N TRP A 36 -24.95 29.43 49.36
CA TRP A 36 -25.97 28.56 49.97
C TRP A 36 -26.30 27.34 49.07
N THR A 37 -26.49 26.17 49.70
CA THR A 37 -27.42 25.06 49.39
C THR A 37 -27.41 24.30 48.05
N GLY A 38 -27.11 23.00 48.14
CA GLY A 38 -27.96 21.95 47.58
C GLY A 38 -27.52 21.29 46.26
N TRP A 39 -26.65 20.28 46.34
CA TRP A 39 -26.64 19.21 45.34
C TRP A 39 -27.41 18.01 45.89
N PRO A 40 -28.43 17.48 45.20
CA PRO A 40 -28.92 16.16 45.50
C PRO A 40 -27.87 15.15 45.03
N ALA A 41 -27.42 14.32 45.98
CA ALA A 41 -26.91 13.01 45.68
C ALA A 41 -28.10 12.13 45.30
N ASP A 42 -28.18 11.75 44.03
CA ASP A 42 -28.99 10.62 43.55
C ASP A 42 -27.99 9.62 42.95
N VAL A 43 -27.58 8.62 43.73
CA VAL A 43 -28.09 7.23 43.75
C VAL A 43 -28.01 6.53 42.38
N ASP A 44 -27.13 5.53 42.36
CA ASP A 44 -27.22 4.30 41.56
C ASP A 44 -27.30 4.45 40.04
N GLY A 45 -26.29 5.09 39.45
CA GLY A 45 -25.88 4.81 38.07
C GLY A 45 -25.09 3.51 38.02
N ALA A 46 -25.79 2.41 37.74
CA ALA A 46 -25.29 1.06 37.56
C ALA A 46 -23.86 1.00 36.99
N ALA A 47 -22.95 0.42 37.77
CA ALA A 47 -21.80 -0.27 37.21
C ALA A 47 -22.33 -1.47 36.40
N ASN A 48 -22.64 -1.24 35.12
CA ASN A 48 -22.79 -2.32 34.15
C ASN A 48 -21.40 -2.88 33.87
N ALA A 49 -20.91 -3.71 34.78
CA ALA A 49 -19.90 -4.71 34.45
C ALA A 49 -20.63 -5.94 33.91
N ALA A 50 -20.08 -6.51 32.83
CA ALA A 50 -20.50 -7.72 32.12
C ALA A 50 -21.63 -7.54 31.10
N GLY A 51 -21.22 -7.16 29.90
CA GLY A 51 -21.99 -7.26 28.66
C GLY A 51 -21.10 -6.83 27.52
N GLY A 52 -19.96 -7.50 27.33
CA GLY A 52 -19.19 -7.31 26.10
C GLY A 52 -20.03 -7.88 24.97
N ASP A 53 -20.54 -7.02 24.10
CA ASP A 53 -21.37 -7.46 22.98
C ASP A 53 -20.62 -8.52 22.15
N VAL A 54 -21.20 -9.72 22.06
CA VAL A 54 -20.63 -10.81 21.26
C VAL A 54 -20.59 -10.37 19.80
N LYS A 55 -19.41 -10.39 19.17
CA LYS A 55 -19.26 -10.05 17.75
C LYS A 55 -19.56 -11.27 16.89
N VAL A 56 -20.60 -11.17 16.04
CA VAL A 56 -21.03 -12.27 15.16
C VAL A 56 -20.57 -12.02 13.73
N ALA A 57 -19.87 -12.97 13.11
CA ALA A 57 -19.47 -12.87 11.71
C ALA A 57 -20.67 -12.95 10.74
N ASN A 58 -20.69 -12.10 9.72
CA ASN A 58 -21.68 -12.07 8.63
C ASN A 58 -21.13 -12.51 7.26
N SER A 59 -19.83 -12.81 7.19
CA SER A 59 -19.13 -13.24 5.97
C SER A 59 -17.88 -14.05 6.33
N VAL A 60 -17.33 -14.79 5.37
CA VAL A 60 -16.06 -15.51 5.59
C VAL A 60 -14.91 -14.54 5.86
N CYS A 61 -14.90 -13.37 5.19
CA CYS A 61 -13.86 -12.36 5.41
C CYS A 61 -13.95 -11.75 6.82
N GLU A 62 -15.14 -11.39 7.29
CA GLU A 62 -15.31 -10.90 8.67
C GLU A 62 -15.00 -12.00 9.69
N ALA A 63 -15.29 -13.28 9.39
CA ALA A 63 -14.88 -14.38 10.25
C ALA A 63 -13.36 -14.45 10.41
N HIS A 64 -12.57 -14.17 9.37
CA HIS A 64 -11.10 -14.06 9.49
C HIS A 64 -10.67 -12.87 10.34
N GLU A 65 -11.32 -11.71 10.17
CA GLU A 65 -11.03 -10.50 10.96
C GLU A 65 -11.32 -10.70 12.44
N LEU A 66 -12.46 -11.31 12.78
CA LEU A 66 -12.83 -11.60 14.17
C LEU A 66 -11.90 -12.64 14.81
N ARG A 67 -11.44 -13.65 14.06
CA ARG A 67 -10.42 -14.59 14.55
C ARG A 67 -9.11 -13.87 14.87
N ALA A 68 -8.63 -13.00 13.99
CA ALA A 68 -7.43 -12.20 14.23
C ALA A 68 -7.59 -11.26 15.44
N ALA A 69 -8.73 -10.56 15.53
CA ALA A 69 -9.02 -9.67 16.65
C ALA A 69 -9.07 -10.41 18.00
N LYS A 70 -9.54 -11.67 18.01
CA LYS A 70 -9.55 -12.51 19.21
C LYS A 70 -8.16 -13.06 19.57
N GLU A 71 -7.29 -13.25 18.59
CA GLU A 71 -5.88 -13.59 18.85
C GLU A 71 -5.15 -12.41 19.52
N ASP A 72 -5.41 -11.19 19.05
CA ASP A 72 -4.87 -9.95 19.62
C ASP A 72 -5.47 -9.60 21.00
N ASP A 73 -6.79 -9.81 21.17
CA ASP A 73 -7.52 -9.62 22.41
C ASP A 73 -8.30 -10.89 22.79
N PRO A 74 -7.71 -11.78 23.61
CA PRO A 74 -8.37 -13.01 24.04
C PRO A 74 -9.64 -12.81 24.87
N SER A 75 -9.89 -11.59 25.36
CA SER A 75 -11.12 -11.26 26.10
C SER A 75 -12.33 -11.03 25.19
N LEU A 76 -12.10 -10.92 23.87
CA LEU A 76 -13.15 -10.71 22.89
C LEU A 76 -14.03 -11.96 22.73
N GLU A 77 -15.32 -11.77 22.98
CA GLU A 77 -16.35 -12.77 22.68
C GLU A 77 -16.74 -12.65 21.20
N ILE A 78 -16.54 -13.74 20.44
CA ILE A 78 -16.88 -13.83 19.03
C ILE A 78 -17.74 -15.07 18.78
N GLU A 79 -18.64 -14.96 17.81
CA GLU A 79 -19.43 -16.06 17.28
C GLU A 79 -19.19 -16.15 15.76
N ILE A 80 -18.84 -17.34 15.28
CA ILE A 80 -18.63 -17.59 13.85
C ILE A 80 -19.67 -18.64 13.43
N PRO A 81 -20.74 -18.22 12.73
CA PRO A 81 -21.72 -19.15 12.16
C PRO A 81 -21.06 -20.18 11.23
N ALA A 82 -21.61 -21.40 11.19
CA ALA A 82 -21.02 -22.52 10.44
C ALA A 82 -20.96 -22.28 8.91
N GLU A 83 -21.82 -21.40 8.39
CA GLU A 83 -21.79 -20.92 7.02
C GLU A 83 -20.55 -20.08 6.69
N PHE A 84 -19.99 -19.38 7.68
CA PHE A 84 -18.80 -18.53 7.54
C PHE A 84 -17.53 -19.17 8.13
N ASP A 85 -17.66 -20.31 8.80
CA ASP A 85 -16.54 -21.15 9.23
C ASP A 85 -15.96 -21.95 8.06
N LYS A 86 -15.49 -21.23 7.04
CA LYS A 86 -14.89 -21.77 5.81
C LYS A 86 -13.42 -21.38 5.71
N GLN A 87 -12.65 -22.24 5.05
CA GLN A 87 -11.25 -21.98 4.75
C GLN A 87 -11.08 -20.95 3.62
N TRP A 88 -12.09 -20.83 2.75
CA TRP A 88 -12.05 -19.99 1.55
C TRP A 88 -13.18 -18.98 1.54
N PRO A 89 -12.94 -17.74 1.09
CA PRO A 89 -11.64 -17.16 0.72
C PRO A 89 -10.63 -17.13 1.88
N SER A 90 -9.34 -17.08 1.56
CA SER A 90 -8.27 -16.95 2.57
C SER A 90 -8.23 -15.53 3.16
N ALA A 91 -7.80 -15.37 4.42
CA ALA A 91 -7.65 -14.08 5.07
C ALA A 91 -6.84 -13.05 4.24
N SER A 92 -5.75 -13.48 3.61
CA SER A 92 -4.92 -12.58 2.78
C SER A 92 -5.63 -12.12 1.50
N ALA A 93 -6.56 -12.91 0.96
CA ALA A 93 -7.37 -12.52 -0.20
C ALA A 93 -8.41 -11.47 0.19
N CYS A 94 -9.06 -11.65 1.35
CA CYS A 94 -9.97 -10.68 1.93
C CYS A 94 -9.26 -9.35 2.18
N GLN A 95 -8.12 -9.38 2.88
CA GLN A 95 -7.35 -8.17 3.18
C GLN A 95 -6.90 -7.46 1.90
N SER A 96 -6.27 -8.16 0.96
CA SER A 96 -5.81 -7.55 -0.29
C SER A 96 -6.95 -6.94 -1.13
N ALA A 97 -8.16 -7.51 -1.08
CA ALA A 97 -9.32 -6.94 -1.75
C ALA A 97 -9.78 -5.62 -1.12
N VAL A 98 -9.76 -5.52 0.22
CA VAL A 98 -10.09 -4.28 0.95
C VAL A 98 -9.05 -3.20 0.65
N GLU A 99 -7.76 -3.53 0.78
CA GLU A 99 -6.65 -2.60 0.56
C GLU A 99 -6.61 -2.09 -0.90
N ALA A 100 -6.88 -2.97 -1.87
CA ALA A 100 -6.92 -2.58 -3.28
C ALA A 100 -8.07 -1.62 -3.61
N TRP A 101 -9.12 -1.57 -2.77
CA TRP A 101 -10.29 -0.73 -3.00
C TRP A 101 -10.48 0.43 -2.03
N ASP A 102 -9.54 0.65 -1.12
CA ASP A 102 -9.60 1.77 -0.18
C ASP A 102 -9.69 3.10 -0.96
N PRO A 103 -10.79 3.87 -0.84
CA PRO A 103 -10.94 5.14 -1.54
C PRO A 103 -9.99 6.23 -1.01
N THR A 104 -9.44 6.04 0.19
CA THR A 104 -8.52 6.99 0.84
C THR A 104 -7.06 6.71 0.47
N ALA A 105 -6.74 5.47 0.09
CA ALA A 105 -5.43 5.12 -0.42
C ALA A 105 -5.11 5.86 -1.75
N PRO A 106 -3.85 6.28 -1.96
CA PRO A 106 -3.43 6.94 -3.19
C PRO A 106 -3.74 6.13 -4.47
N GLY A 107 -3.86 6.82 -5.60
CA GLY A 107 -4.13 6.21 -6.90
C GLY A 107 -5.61 6.16 -7.28
N PRO A 108 -5.93 5.91 -8.56
CA PRO A 108 -7.29 5.90 -9.03
C PRO A 108 -8.04 4.67 -8.52
N MET A 109 -9.36 4.82 -8.36
CA MET A 109 -10.25 3.68 -8.19
C MET A 109 -10.31 2.90 -9.51
N GLN A 110 -10.04 1.61 -9.43
CA GLN A 110 -10.17 0.70 -10.57
C GLN A 110 -11.59 0.09 -10.61
N PRO A 111 -12.05 -0.39 -11.77
CA PRO A 111 -13.35 -1.07 -11.87
C PRO A 111 -13.42 -2.35 -11.03
N ILE A 112 -12.28 -2.99 -10.80
CA ILE A 112 -12.12 -4.18 -9.95
C ILE A 112 -10.95 -3.90 -8.98
N PRO A 113 -11.11 -4.22 -7.69
CA PRO A 113 -10.04 -4.10 -6.69
C PRO A 113 -8.97 -5.19 -6.86
N PHE A 114 -8.14 -5.04 -7.88
CA PHE A 114 -7.06 -5.99 -8.18
C PHE A 114 -5.79 -5.67 -7.40
N SER A 115 -5.30 -6.65 -6.61
CA SER A 115 -4.04 -6.56 -5.88
C SER A 115 -2.90 -7.28 -6.59
N HIS A 116 -1.85 -6.55 -6.99
CA HIS A 116 -0.61 -7.16 -7.50
C HIS A 116 0.16 -7.87 -6.38
N LYS A 117 0.10 -7.36 -5.15
CA LYS A 117 0.70 -8.00 -3.98
C LYS A 117 0.15 -9.39 -3.73
N HIS A 118 -1.15 -9.60 -3.90
CA HIS A 118 -1.73 -10.93 -3.76
C HIS A 118 -1.21 -11.87 -4.86
N HIS A 119 -1.33 -11.46 -6.12
CA HIS A 119 -1.04 -12.31 -7.27
C HIS A 119 0.47 -12.52 -7.52
N ALA A 120 1.23 -11.44 -7.70
CA ALA A 120 2.67 -11.52 -7.97
C ALA A 120 3.50 -11.63 -6.67
N GLY A 121 3.04 -11.02 -5.58
CA GLY A 121 3.76 -11.01 -4.30
C GLY A 121 3.63 -12.31 -3.52
N GLN A 122 2.40 -12.74 -3.23
CA GLN A 122 2.15 -13.93 -2.40
C GLN A 122 2.18 -15.21 -3.22
N PHE A 123 1.46 -15.24 -4.35
CA PHE A 123 1.38 -16.42 -5.22
C PHE A 123 2.51 -16.53 -6.24
N LYS A 124 3.39 -15.53 -6.32
CA LYS A 124 4.56 -15.54 -7.21
C LYS A 124 4.21 -15.78 -8.68
N ILE A 125 3.04 -15.30 -9.11
CA ILE A 125 2.65 -15.34 -10.52
C ILE A 125 3.59 -14.40 -11.29
N ASP A 126 4.21 -14.94 -12.35
CA ASP A 126 5.14 -14.18 -13.19
C ASP A 126 4.47 -13.00 -13.90
N CYS A 127 5.19 -11.88 -14.05
CA CYS A 127 4.66 -10.67 -14.66
C CYS A 127 4.17 -10.90 -16.10
N LEU A 128 4.89 -11.68 -16.89
CA LEU A 128 4.56 -11.95 -18.30
C LEU A 128 3.43 -12.95 -18.47
N TYR A 129 3.04 -13.66 -17.40
CA TYR A 129 1.86 -14.51 -17.43
C TYR A 129 0.60 -13.67 -17.65
N CYS A 130 0.45 -12.56 -16.94
CA CYS A 130 -0.69 -11.64 -17.09
C CYS A 130 -0.46 -10.60 -18.19
N HIS A 131 0.74 -10.03 -18.26
CA HIS A 131 1.11 -9.04 -19.28
C HIS A 131 1.72 -9.73 -20.50
N THR A 132 0.93 -10.60 -21.12
CA THR A 132 1.36 -11.45 -22.23
C THR A 132 1.79 -10.62 -23.45
N GLY A 133 2.90 -10.99 -24.07
CA GLY A 133 3.40 -10.34 -25.29
C GLY A 133 4.10 -9.00 -25.07
N THR A 134 4.35 -8.60 -23.81
CA THR A 134 5.13 -7.38 -23.49
C THR A 134 6.55 -7.44 -24.03
N ASP A 135 7.13 -8.63 -24.09
CA ASP A 135 8.46 -8.93 -24.62
C ASP A 135 8.54 -8.83 -26.15
N GLU A 136 7.42 -8.92 -26.86
CA GLU A 136 7.36 -8.85 -28.33
C GLU A 136 6.70 -7.57 -28.86
N SER A 137 5.75 -7.01 -28.12
CA SER A 137 4.99 -5.81 -28.49
C SER A 137 5.62 -4.50 -28.00
N GLN A 138 5.22 -3.39 -28.61
CA GLN A 138 5.58 -2.06 -28.11
C GLN A 138 4.86 -1.75 -26.79
N ALA A 139 3.66 -2.29 -26.60
CA ALA A 139 2.83 -2.11 -25.41
C ALA A 139 2.76 -3.41 -24.59
N ALA A 140 2.74 -3.30 -23.27
CA ALA A 140 2.60 -4.44 -22.37
C ALA A 140 1.21 -5.11 -22.39
N GLY A 141 0.18 -4.34 -22.79
CA GLY A 141 -1.20 -4.78 -22.71
C GLY A 141 -1.70 -4.93 -21.26
N VAL A 142 -3.01 -5.09 -21.13
CA VAL A 142 -3.67 -5.48 -19.88
C VAL A 142 -4.35 -6.83 -20.12
N PRO A 143 -4.40 -7.72 -19.10
CA PRO A 143 -4.94 -9.06 -19.27
C PRO A 143 -6.42 -9.04 -19.68
N SER A 144 -6.83 -10.03 -20.47
CA SER A 144 -8.23 -10.24 -20.81
C SER A 144 -9.00 -10.82 -19.62
N VAL A 145 -10.33 -10.65 -19.63
CA VAL A 145 -11.23 -11.28 -18.65
C VAL A 145 -11.07 -12.81 -18.68
N GLU A 146 -10.84 -13.39 -19.86
CA GLU A 146 -10.63 -14.83 -20.04
C GLU A 146 -9.40 -15.32 -19.27
N LEU A 147 -8.29 -14.57 -19.29
CA LEU A 147 -7.09 -14.94 -18.56
C LEU A 147 -7.34 -14.99 -17.04
N CYS A 148 -8.07 -14.00 -16.52
CA CYS A 148 -8.49 -13.99 -15.11
C CYS A 148 -9.37 -15.22 -14.80
N MET A 149 -10.35 -15.51 -15.66
CA MET A 149 -11.27 -16.63 -15.47
C MET A 149 -10.61 -17.99 -15.64
N GLY A 150 -9.44 -18.09 -16.28
CA GLY A 150 -8.66 -19.33 -16.35
C GLY A 150 -8.37 -19.93 -14.98
N CYS A 151 -8.09 -19.10 -13.97
CA CYS A 151 -7.97 -19.53 -12.58
C CYS A 151 -9.27 -19.31 -11.81
N HIS A 152 -9.92 -18.15 -11.95
CA HIS A 152 -11.07 -17.78 -11.11
C HIS A 152 -12.34 -18.58 -11.36
N SER A 153 -12.43 -19.35 -12.45
CA SER A 153 -13.51 -20.33 -12.66
C SER A 153 -13.33 -21.62 -11.85
N GLN A 154 -12.12 -21.91 -11.35
CA GLN A 154 -11.81 -23.13 -10.63
C GLN A 154 -11.98 -22.99 -9.12
N PHE A 155 -12.08 -21.76 -8.61
CA PHE A 155 -12.28 -21.51 -7.19
C PHE A 155 -13.72 -21.83 -6.75
N PRO A 156 -13.90 -22.28 -5.50
CA PRO A 156 -15.22 -22.50 -4.91
C PRO A 156 -16.12 -21.25 -4.95
N ALA A 157 -17.44 -21.45 -4.92
CA ALA A 157 -18.41 -20.35 -5.01
C ALA A 157 -18.29 -19.35 -3.84
N GLU A 158 -17.74 -19.77 -2.71
CA GLU A 158 -17.49 -18.93 -1.53
C GLU A 158 -16.56 -17.76 -1.84
N TYR A 159 -15.66 -17.89 -2.82
CA TYR A 159 -14.81 -16.77 -3.27
C TYR A 159 -15.60 -15.62 -3.89
N ASP A 160 -16.84 -15.85 -4.32
CA ASP A 160 -17.68 -14.83 -4.94
C ASP A 160 -18.20 -13.82 -3.91
N GLN A 161 -17.99 -14.09 -2.62
CA GLN A 161 -18.17 -13.11 -1.54
C GLN A 161 -17.15 -11.95 -1.62
N ILE A 162 -15.99 -12.16 -2.26
CA ILE A 162 -15.08 -11.06 -2.57
C ILE A 162 -15.65 -10.30 -3.76
N GLU A 163 -16.00 -9.04 -3.51
CA GLU A 163 -16.68 -8.18 -4.49
C GLU A 163 -15.91 -8.04 -5.80
N GLY A 164 -14.57 -7.98 -5.79
CA GLY A 164 -13.77 -7.98 -7.01
C GLY A 164 -13.91 -9.24 -7.86
N ILE A 165 -14.07 -10.41 -7.24
CA ILE A 165 -14.31 -11.69 -7.95
C ILE A 165 -15.73 -11.74 -8.49
N ARG A 166 -16.69 -11.23 -7.71
CA ARG A 166 -18.08 -11.08 -8.16
C ARG A 166 -18.17 -10.24 -9.44
N ILE A 167 -17.56 -9.05 -9.44
CA ILE A 167 -17.52 -8.16 -10.61
C ILE A 167 -16.81 -8.83 -11.79
N LEU A 168 -15.69 -9.51 -11.56
CA LEU A 168 -14.99 -10.26 -12.62
C LEU A 168 -15.91 -11.29 -13.29
N LYS A 169 -16.63 -12.08 -12.49
CA LYS A 169 -17.56 -13.10 -12.98
C LYS A 169 -18.75 -12.49 -13.74
N GLU A 170 -19.21 -11.31 -13.33
CA GLU A 170 -20.23 -10.55 -14.09
C GLU A 170 -19.71 -10.12 -15.46
N HIS A 171 -18.50 -9.56 -15.53
CA HIS A 171 -17.86 -9.19 -16.80
C HIS A 171 -17.71 -10.40 -17.73
N TRP A 172 -17.32 -11.55 -17.17
CA TRP A 172 -17.24 -12.81 -17.90
C TRP A 172 -18.59 -13.25 -18.45
N ALA A 173 -19.63 -13.27 -17.60
CA ALA A 173 -20.98 -13.68 -18.00
C ALA A 173 -21.57 -12.76 -19.09
N GLN A 174 -21.31 -11.45 -18.98
CA GLN A 174 -21.76 -10.45 -19.95
C GLN A 174 -20.87 -10.38 -21.21
N LYS A 175 -19.73 -11.09 -21.24
CA LYS A 175 -18.71 -11.02 -22.29
C LYS A 175 -18.24 -9.57 -22.54
N LYS A 176 -18.13 -8.79 -21.47
CA LYS A 176 -17.70 -7.39 -21.53
C LYS A 176 -16.26 -7.27 -21.03
N PRO A 177 -15.38 -6.53 -21.76
CA PRO A 177 -14.05 -6.24 -21.26
C PRO A 177 -14.11 -5.39 -19.98
N ILE A 178 -13.05 -5.43 -19.18
CA ILE A 178 -12.87 -4.53 -18.03
C ILE A 178 -12.22 -3.24 -18.53
N GLU A 179 -12.84 -2.10 -18.27
CA GLU A 179 -12.36 -0.78 -18.69
C GLU A 179 -11.40 -0.19 -17.64
N TRP A 180 -10.18 -0.73 -17.58
CA TRP A 180 -9.16 -0.31 -16.61
C TRP A 180 -8.80 1.17 -16.74
N VAL A 181 -8.58 1.83 -15.59
CA VAL A 181 -8.02 3.18 -15.55
C VAL A 181 -6.50 3.08 -15.67
N GLN A 182 -5.99 3.47 -16.83
CA GLN A 182 -4.55 3.46 -17.11
C GLN A 182 -3.81 4.49 -16.23
N ILE A 183 -2.87 4.01 -15.41
CA ILE A 183 -2.07 4.88 -14.53
C ILE A 183 -0.83 5.45 -15.23
N HIS A 184 -0.09 4.65 -16.00
CA HIS A 184 1.09 5.11 -16.73
C HIS A 184 0.68 5.65 -18.10
N ARG A 185 0.77 6.97 -18.26
CA ARG A 185 0.55 7.64 -19.54
C ARG A 185 1.74 8.50 -19.91
N LEU A 186 2.34 8.19 -21.04
CA LEU A 186 3.30 9.06 -21.71
C LEU A 186 2.54 9.95 -22.71
N PRO A 187 3.05 11.16 -23.03
CA PRO A 187 2.49 11.99 -24.07
C PRO A 187 2.42 11.25 -25.42
N GLU A 188 1.40 11.53 -26.24
CA GLU A 188 1.16 10.81 -27.50
C GLU A 188 2.29 10.95 -28.53
N HIS A 189 3.07 12.03 -28.46
CA HIS A 189 4.25 12.24 -29.29
C HIS A 189 5.48 11.44 -28.82
N VAL A 190 5.34 10.55 -27.83
CA VAL A 190 6.38 9.67 -27.32
C VAL A 190 6.08 8.22 -27.73
N GLN A 191 7.04 7.58 -28.40
CA GLN A 191 7.00 6.15 -28.75
C GLN A 191 7.86 5.32 -27.78
N PHE A 192 7.23 4.81 -26.72
CA PHE A 192 7.86 3.82 -25.85
C PHE A 192 7.63 2.39 -26.35
N ARG A 193 8.65 1.53 -26.25
CA ARG A 193 8.61 0.16 -26.77
C ARG A 193 9.06 -0.85 -25.72
N HIS A 194 8.12 -1.56 -25.09
CA HIS A 194 8.41 -2.54 -24.04
C HIS A 194 9.35 -3.65 -24.51
N ASN A 195 9.08 -4.25 -25.67
CA ASN A 195 9.89 -5.32 -26.24
C ASN A 195 11.39 -5.04 -26.29
N ARG A 196 11.79 -3.81 -26.64
CA ARG A 196 13.21 -3.43 -26.68
C ARG A 196 13.86 -3.40 -25.30
N HIS A 197 13.14 -2.93 -24.30
CA HIS A 197 13.66 -2.82 -22.93
C HIS A 197 13.77 -4.21 -22.28
N ILE A 198 12.74 -5.05 -22.46
CA ILE A 198 12.76 -6.43 -21.95
C ILE A 198 13.85 -7.26 -22.64
N LYS A 199 13.99 -7.16 -23.97
CA LYS A 199 15.06 -7.86 -24.71
C LYS A 199 16.46 -7.39 -24.32
N ALA A 200 16.59 -6.16 -23.82
CA ALA A 200 17.83 -5.65 -23.26
C ALA A 200 18.07 -6.08 -21.80
N GLY A 201 17.19 -6.90 -21.22
CA GLY A 201 17.31 -7.41 -19.85
C GLY A 201 16.90 -6.40 -18.77
N VAL A 202 16.18 -5.33 -19.12
CA VAL A 202 15.67 -4.37 -18.13
C VAL A 202 14.51 -5.01 -17.36
N ALA A 203 14.65 -5.08 -16.04
CA ALA A 203 13.61 -5.62 -15.16
C ALA A 203 12.37 -4.70 -15.11
N CYS A 204 11.18 -5.28 -14.96
CA CYS A 204 9.92 -4.54 -14.87
C CYS A 204 9.94 -3.51 -13.72
N GLN A 205 10.51 -3.92 -12.58
CA GLN A 205 10.61 -3.13 -11.36
C GLN A 205 11.49 -1.89 -11.52
N THR A 206 12.43 -1.89 -12.48
CA THR A 206 13.27 -0.71 -12.76
C THR A 206 12.43 0.50 -13.15
N CYS A 207 11.32 0.29 -13.88
CA CYS A 207 10.42 1.35 -14.31
C CYS A 207 9.16 1.44 -13.44
N HIS A 208 8.56 0.28 -13.12
CA HIS A 208 7.25 0.21 -12.48
C HIS A 208 7.30 0.13 -10.95
N GLY A 209 8.50 0.08 -10.35
CA GLY A 209 8.67 -0.11 -8.91
C GLY A 209 8.32 -1.53 -8.44
N PRO A 210 8.31 -1.79 -7.12
CA PRO A 210 8.04 -3.11 -6.54
C PRO A 210 6.54 -3.42 -6.56
N VAL A 211 5.95 -3.57 -7.75
CA VAL A 211 4.51 -3.81 -7.95
C VAL A 211 4.01 -5.05 -7.21
N GLU A 212 4.86 -6.05 -7.01
CA GLU A 212 4.56 -7.25 -6.22
C GLU A 212 4.36 -6.99 -4.72
N GLN A 213 4.52 -5.75 -4.26
CA GLN A 213 4.28 -5.33 -2.88
C GLN A 213 3.07 -4.40 -2.74
N ILE A 214 2.37 -4.12 -3.85
CA ILE A 214 1.35 -3.07 -3.93
C ILE A 214 -0.04 -3.70 -4.11
N ASP A 215 -0.96 -3.38 -3.19
CA ASP A 215 -2.37 -3.75 -3.30
C ASP A 215 -3.11 -2.80 -4.26
N LYS A 216 -3.00 -1.48 -4.06
CA LYS A 216 -3.58 -0.46 -4.94
C LYS A 216 -2.50 0.30 -5.69
N LEU A 217 -2.48 0.16 -7.02
CA LEU A 217 -1.48 0.84 -7.84
C LEU A 217 -1.68 2.36 -7.82
N ASN A 218 -0.60 3.07 -7.50
CA ASN A 218 -0.57 4.53 -7.49
C ASN A 218 0.73 5.05 -8.09
N LEU A 219 0.63 6.11 -8.90
CA LEU A 219 1.81 6.87 -9.30
C LEU A 219 2.29 7.71 -8.13
N VAL A 220 3.60 7.84 -8.07
CA VAL A 220 4.29 8.71 -7.14
C VAL A 220 5.15 9.69 -7.93
N PRO A 221 5.27 10.95 -7.47
CA PRO A 221 6.13 11.93 -8.11
C PRO A 221 7.55 11.37 -8.24
N ASP A 222 8.26 11.77 -9.30
CA ASP A 222 9.68 11.49 -9.50
C ASP A 222 10.51 12.26 -8.47
N SER A 223 10.41 11.87 -7.20
CA SER A 223 11.32 12.33 -6.18
C SER A 223 12.64 11.62 -6.45
N HIS A 224 13.65 12.37 -6.88
CA HIS A 224 15.05 11.93 -7.04
C HIS A 224 15.70 11.46 -5.71
N ILE A 225 14.90 11.06 -4.74
CA ILE A 225 15.26 10.61 -3.40
C ILE A 225 15.19 9.09 -3.42
N GLY A 226 16.33 8.47 -3.14
CA GLY A 226 16.56 7.04 -3.31
C GLY A 226 15.54 6.12 -2.64
N TYR A 227 15.35 4.99 -3.31
CA TYR A 227 15.00 3.67 -2.76
C TYR A 227 13.57 3.35 -2.34
N LEU A 228 12.60 4.26 -2.26
CA LEU A 228 11.22 3.85 -1.94
C LEU A 228 10.18 4.72 -2.63
N VAL A 229 9.76 4.34 -3.83
CA VAL A 229 8.55 4.90 -4.44
C VAL A 229 7.83 3.83 -5.30
N PRO A 230 6.51 3.63 -5.13
CA PRO A 230 5.76 2.49 -5.69
C PRO A 230 5.71 2.41 -7.21
N VAL A 231 5.66 3.54 -7.94
CA VAL A 231 5.55 3.57 -9.40
C VAL A 231 5.98 4.95 -9.95
N ALA A 232 7.14 5.06 -10.61
CA ALA A 232 7.69 6.35 -11.02
C ALA A 232 6.87 7.01 -12.15
N LYS A 233 6.57 8.31 -12.03
CA LYS A 233 6.17 9.11 -13.20
C LYS A 233 7.37 9.26 -14.12
N LEU A 234 7.35 8.54 -15.24
CA LEU A 234 8.46 8.52 -16.18
C LEU A 234 8.51 9.82 -16.99
N GLU A 235 9.41 10.72 -16.62
CA GLU A 235 9.69 11.95 -17.36
C GLU A 235 10.90 11.78 -18.28
N MET A 236 11.04 12.66 -19.28
CA MET A 236 12.13 12.59 -20.26
C MET A 236 13.52 12.56 -19.60
N GLY A 237 13.71 13.33 -18.52
CA GLY A 237 14.97 13.38 -17.78
C GLY A 237 15.37 12.01 -17.24
N TRP A 238 14.41 11.27 -16.67
CA TRP A 238 14.63 9.91 -16.18
C TRP A 238 15.05 8.97 -17.32
N CYS A 239 14.34 9.00 -18.45
CA CYS A 239 14.62 8.15 -19.61
C CYS A 239 16.04 8.40 -20.15
N ILE A 240 16.41 9.66 -20.36
CA ILE A 240 17.72 10.03 -20.91
C ILE A 240 18.84 9.68 -19.92
N ASN A 241 18.63 9.88 -18.62
CA ASN A 241 19.62 9.52 -17.60
C ASN A 241 19.87 8.01 -17.57
N CYS A 242 18.80 7.20 -17.63
CA CYS A 242 18.92 5.75 -17.73
C CYS A 242 19.68 5.33 -19.00
N HIS A 243 19.33 5.89 -20.16
CA HIS A 243 19.98 5.59 -21.44
C HIS A 243 21.48 5.97 -21.46
N ARG A 244 21.87 7.03 -20.74
CA ARG A 244 23.28 7.46 -20.59
C ARG A 244 24.09 6.50 -19.72
N GLN A 245 23.52 6.05 -18.61
CA GLN A 245 24.19 5.20 -17.63
C GLN A 245 24.41 3.77 -18.15
N ASN A 246 23.61 3.33 -19.12
CA ASN A 246 23.65 1.96 -19.65
C ASN A 246 24.71 1.74 -20.75
N ASN A 247 25.96 2.17 -20.50
CA ASN A 247 27.11 2.07 -21.42
C ASN A 247 26.85 2.63 -22.83
N GLN A 248 25.96 3.62 -22.98
CA GLN A 248 25.57 4.25 -24.25
C GLN A 248 25.00 3.30 -25.32
N GLN A 249 24.59 2.08 -24.95
CA GLN A 249 24.00 1.14 -25.91
C GLN A 249 22.55 1.52 -26.28
N ALA A 250 21.88 2.26 -25.40
CA ALA A 250 20.53 2.76 -25.63
C ALA A 250 20.55 4.09 -26.40
N SER A 251 19.67 4.21 -27.39
CA SER A 251 19.55 5.41 -28.21
C SER A 251 19.12 6.63 -27.40
N GLN A 252 19.82 7.75 -27.57
CA GLN A 252 19.42 9.07 -27.04
C GLN A 252 18.88 9.99 -28.15
N ASP A 253 18.75 9.48 -29.37
CA ASP A 253 18.20 10.21 -30.52
C ASP A 253 16.72 10.52 -30.32
N CYS A 254 16.38 11.81 -30.46
CA CYS A 254 15.03 12.34 -30.38
C CYS A 254 14.04 11.54 -31.25
N LEU A 255 14.42 11.21 -32.49
CA LEU A 255 13.53 10.53 -33.46
C LEU A 255 13.31 9.05 -33.16
N LYS A 256 14.06 8.47 -32.21
CA LYS A 256 13.82 7.11 -31.71
C LYS A 256 12.81 7.09 -30.56
N CYS A 257 12.61 8.23 -29.90
CA CYS A 257 11.70 8.40 -28.77
C CYS A 257 10.43 9.16 -29.16
N HIS A 258 10.48 9.97 -30.21
CA HIS A 258 9.39 10.83 -30.66
C HIS A 258 9.03 10.55 -32.12
N TYR A 259 7.79 10.90 -32.49
CA TYR A 259 7.33 10.92 -33.87
C TYR A 259 7.75 12.20 -34.59
#